data_AF-A0A699W5V6-F1
#
_entry.id   AF-A0A699W5V6-F1
#
_cell.length_a   1.000
_cell.length_b   1.000
_cell.length_c   1.000
_cell.angle_alpha   90.00
_cell.angle_beta   90.00
_cell.angle_gamma   90.00
#
_symmetry.space_group_name_H-M   'P 1'
#
loop_
_entity.id
_entity.type
_entity.pdbx_description
1 polymer ?
#
loop_
_entity_poly.entity_id
_entity_poly.type
_entity_poly.pdbx_seq_one_letter_code
_entity_poly.pdbx_strand_id
1 'polypeptide(L)'
;PISKAPYRMAPIELKELKDQLQELLERGFIRPSVSPWGAPVLFVKKKDGSMRLCIDYPVFMDLMNRIFYEFLDKFFIVFVDDILVFSKSKEEHEDHLRTVLQTLRQ
;
A
#
# COMPACT_ATOMS: atom_id res chain seq x y z
N PRO A 1 13.38 6.13 -5.09
CA PRO A 1 12.46 5.15 -4.46
C PRO A 1 12.40 5.42 -2.96
N ILE A 2 11.20 5.32 -2.35
CA ILE A 2 11.04 5.53 -0.91
C ILE A 2 11.34 4.20 -0.21
N SER A 3 12.41 4.17 0.59
CA SER A 3 12.78 3.04 1.44
C SER A 3 13.05 3.57 2.83
N LYS A 4 12.10 3.36 3.75
CA LYS A 4 12.24 3.76 5.15
C LYS A 4 12.69 2.55 5.97
N ALA A 5 13.59 2.80 6.93
CA ALA A 5 14.05 1.77 7.85
C ALA A 5 12.88 1.27 8.74
N PRO A 6 12.87 -0.02 9.14
CA PRO A 6 11.90 -0.53 10.09
C PRO A 6 11.94 0.22 11.43
N TYR A 7 10.78 0.35 12.09
CA TYR A 7 10.72 0.86 13.45
C TYR A 7 11.41 -0.09 14.43
N ARG A 8 11.90 0.46 15.55
CA ARG A 8 12.45 -0.36 16.64
C ARG A 8 11.32 -1.16 17.28
N MET A 9 11.50 -2.47 17.39
CA MET A 9 10.53 -3.40 17.95
C MET A 9 11.06 -4.05 19.23
N ALA A 10 10.15 -4.36 20.15
CA ALA A 10 10.45 -5.22 21.30
C ALA A 10 10.60 -6.69 20.85
N PRO A 11 11.26 -7.56 21.64
CA PRO A 11 11.44 -8.97 21.28
C PRO A 11 10.12 -9.71 20.98
N ILE A 12 9.05 -9.37 21.71
CA ILE A 12 7.73 -9.97 21.50
C ILE A 12 7.10 -9.56 20.15
N GLU A 13 7.23 -8.29 19.76
CA GLU A 13 6.75 -7.79 18.48
C GLU A 13 7.55 -8.39 17.32
N LEU A 14 8.87 -8.56 17.50
CA LEU A 14 9.72 -9.18 16.48
C LEU A 14 9.37 -10.66 16.26
N LYS A 15 9.01 -11.38 17.33
CA LYS A 15 8.51 -12.76 17.22
C LYS A 15 7.19 -12.77 16.44
N GLU A 16 6.24 -11.93 16.84
CA GLU A 16 4.94 -11.81 16.18
C GLU A 16 5.07 -11.46 14.69
N LEU A 17 5.99 -10.55 14.35
CA LEU A 17 6.29 -10.18 12.97
C LEU A 17 6.71 -11.38 12.13
N LYS A 18 7.63 -12.19 12.65
CA LYS A 18 8.10 -13.39 11.94
C LYS A 18 6.99 -14.40 11.74
N ASP A 19 6.19 -14.64 12.79
CA ASP A 19 5.09 -15.61 12.75
C ASP A 19 4.02 -15.18 11.72
N GLN A 20 3.59 -13.90 11.73
CA GLN A 20 2.62 -13.39 10.75
C GLN A 20 3.18 -13.34 9.33
N LEU A 21 4.46 -12.95 9.13
CA LEU A 21 5.06 -12.96 7.80
C LEU A 21 5.14 -14.38 7.23
N GLN A 22 5.48 -15.37 8.05
CA GLN A 22 5.53 -16.77 7.63
C GLN A 22 4.14 -17.27 7.21
N GLU A 23 3.10 -16.96 7.99
CA GLU A 23 1.72 -17.31 7.63
C GLU A 23 1.29 -16.65 6.31
N LEU A 24 1.63 -15.37 6.10
CA LEU A 24 1.32 -14.64 4.87
C LEU A 24 2.06 -15.21 3.65
N LEU A 25 3.31 -15.69 3.84
CA LEU A 25 4.09 -16.37 2.81
C LEU A 25 3.48 -17.73 2.46
N GLU A 26 3.11 -18.52 3.46
CA GLU A 26 2.52 -19.85 3.28
C GLU A 26 1.15 -19.79 2.60
N ARG A 27 0.35 -18.76 2.91
CA ARG A 27 -0.91 -18.48 2.21
C ARG A 27 -0.73 -17.92 0.79
N GLY A 28 0.49 -17.53 0.43
CA GLY A 28 0.78 -16.92 -0.86
C GLY A 28 0.26 -15.49 -1.02
N PHE A 29 -0.09 -14.81 0.09
CA PHE A 29 -0.52 -13.41 0.06
C PHE A 29 0.64 -12.44 -0.18
N ILE A 30 1.85 -12.82 0.25
CA ILE A 30 3.07 -12.06 0.01
C ILE A 30 4.17 -12.95 -0.57
N ARG A 31 5.23 -12.32 -1.10
CA ARG A 31 6.45 -12.99 -1.53
C ARG A 31 7.67 -12.12 -1.18
N PRO A 32 8.88 -12.70 -1.03
CA PRO A 32 10.09 -11.92 -0.93
C PRO A 32 10.25 -10.99 -2.14
N SER A 33 10.74 -9.78 -1.90
CA SER A 33 10.90 -8.75 -2.91
C SER A 33 12.30 -8.16 -2.85
N VAL A 34 12.87 -7.84 -4.02
CA VAL A 34 14.12 -7.06 -4.17
C VAL A 34 13.83 -5.61 -4.59
N SER A 35 12.59 -5.17 -4.38
CA SER A 35 12.16 -3.82 -4.71
C SER A 35 13.04 -2.78 -4.00
N PRO A 36 13.43 -1.69 -4.67
CA PRO A 36 14.10 -0.57 -4.02
C PRO A 36 13.13 0.26 -3.15
N TRP A 37 11.83 -0.09 -3.13
CA TRP A 37 10.78 0.55 -2.34
C TRP A 37 10.48 -0.27 -1.07
N GLY A 38 10.36 0.40 0.07
CA GLY A 38 10.08 -0.24 1.35
C GLY A 38 9.37 0.69 2.33
N ALA A 39 8.22 0.24 2.83
CA ALA A 39 7.49 0.89 3.91
C ALA A 39 7.65 0.09 5.21
N PRO A 40 7.82 0.75 6.36
CA PRO A 40 7.98 0.06 7.62
C PRO A 40 6.63 -0.55 8.06
N VAL A 41 6.73 -1.60 8.87
CA VAL A 41 5.59 -2.24 9.51
C VAL A 41 5.41 -1.68 10.91
N LEU A 42 4.16 -1.53 11.33
CA LEU A 42 3.76 -1.16 12.69
C LEU A 42 2.69 -2.13 13.20
N PHE A 43 2.66 -2.36 14.51
CA PHE A 43 1.64 -3.19 15.15
C PHE A 43 0.56 -2.33 15.80
N VAL A 44 -0.69 -2.67 15.53
CA VAL A 44 -1.85 -2.11 16.23
C VAL A 44 -2.43 -3.18 17.14
N LYS A 45 -2.55 -2.87 18.44
CA LYS A 45 -3.17 -3.78 19.41
C LYS A 45 -4.68 -3.77 19.21
N LYS A 46 -5.27 -4.94 18.94
CA LYS A 46 -6.72 -5.12 18.85
C LYS A 46 -7.35 -5.17 20.25
N LYS A 47 -8.68 -5.01 20.30
CA LYS A 47 -9.45 -5.08 21.55
C LYS A 47 -9.31 -6.42 22.28
N ASP A 48 -9.12 -7.50 21.53
CA ASP A 48 -8.91 -8.87 22.05
C ASP A 48 -7.47 -9.11 22.57
N GLY A 49 -6.59 -8.10 22.49
CA GLY A 49 -5.21 -8.19 22.90
C GLY A 49 -4.24 -8.71 21.83
N SER A 50 -4.74 -9.22 20.70
CA SER A 50 -3.91 -9.63 19.56
C SER A 50 -3.29 -8.44 18.84
N MET A 51 -2.17 -8.66 18.14
CA MET A 51 -1.51 -7.64 17.33
C MET A 51 -1.96 -7.75 15.88
N ARG A 52 -2.24 -6.61 15.25
CA ARG A 52 -2.47 -6.51 13.80
C ARG A 52 -1.25 -5.90 13.15
N LEU A 53 -0.63 -6.63 12.23
CA LEU A 53 0.41 -6.12 11.36
C LEU A 53 -0.21 -5.11 10.37
N CYS A 54 0.30 -3.88 10.38
CA CYS A 54 -0.09 -2.81 9.48
C CYS A 54 1.16 -2.26 8.77
N ILE A 55 1.02 -1.89 7.50
CA ILE A 55 2.05 -1.17 6.76
C ILE A 55 1.86 0.33 7.00
N ASP A 56 2.96 1.07 7.16
CA ASP A 56 2.93 2.52 7.36
C ASP A 56 2.38 3.25 6.11
N TYR A 57 1.08 3.52 6.18
CA TYR A 57 0.24 4.04 5.12
C TYR A 57 0.65 5.40 4.51
N PRO A 58 1.21 6.37 5.25
CA PRO A 58 1.67 7.65 4.69
C PRO A 58 2.73 7.48 3.59
N VAL A 59 3.55 6.42 3.65
CA VAL A 59 4.53 6.13 2.58
C VAL A 59 3.82 5.71 1.29
N PHE A 60 2.79 4.89 1.41
CA PHE A 60 1.98 4.46 0.27
C PHE A 60 1.21 5.65 -0.33
N MET A 61 0.63 6.51 0.50
CA MET A 61 -0.05 7.73 0.06
C MET A 61 0.89 8.69 -0.67
N ASP A 62 2.09 8.95 -0.15
CA ASP A 62 3.08 9.79 -0.84
C ASP A 62 3.46 9.21 -2.20
N LEU A 63 3.60 7.89 -2.29
CA LEU A 63 3.89 7.20 -3.53
C LEU A 63 2.76 7.33 -4.56
N MET A 64 1.52 7.02 -4.15
CA MET A 64 0.34 7.16 -4.99
C MET A 64 0.17 8.60 -5.46
N ASN A 65 0.38 9.57 -4.57
CA ASN A 65 0.28 10.98 -4.93
C ASN A 65 1.35 11.41 -5.93
N ARG A 66 2.56 10.84 -5.87
CA ARG A 66 3.64 11.12 -6.82
C ARG A 66 3.42 10.47 -8.18
N ILE A 67 3.05 9.18 -8.20
CA ILE A 67 2.83 8.43 -9.45
C ILE A 67 1.67 9.03 -10.22
N PHE A 68 0.58 9.37 -9.53
CA PHE A 68 -0.62 9.90 -10.14
C PHE A 68 -0.72 11.42 -10.10
N TYR A 69 0.38 12.12 -9.76
CA TYR A 69 0.40 13.58 -9.59
C TYR A 69 -0.22 14.33 -10.78
N GLU A 70 0.03 13.86 -12.00
CA GLU A 70 -0.50 14.48 -13.22
C GLU A 70 -2.02 14.33 -13.38
N PHE A 71 -2.63 13.37 -12.69
CA PHE A 71 -4.05 13.00 -12.77
C PHE A 71 -4.85 13.41 -11.52
N LEU A 72 -4.15 13.66 -10.40
CA LEU A 72 -4.75 14.09 -9.14
C LEU A 72 -5.65 15.32 -9.33
N ASP A 73 -6.81 15.31 -8.68
CA ASP A 73 -7.83 16.37 -8.70
C ASP A 73 -8.40 16.72 -10.09
N LYS A 74 -7.97 16.02 -11.15
CA LYS A 74 -8.51 16.18 -12.52
C LYS A 74 -9.55 15.12 -12.83
N PHE A 75 -9.17 13.85 -12.65
CA PHE A 75 -10.05 12.69 -12.86
C PHE A 75 -9.71 11.52 -11.93
N PHE A 76 -8.74 11.69 -11.03
CA PHE A 76 -8.21 10.65 -10.16
C PHE A 76 -8.06 11.16 -8.73
N ILE A 77 -8.60 10.43 -7.76
CA ILE A 77 -8.45 10.71 -6.33
C ILE A 77 -8.10 9.39 -5.63
N VAL A 78 -7.15 9.45 -4.70
CA VAL A 78 -6.76 8.29 -3.89
C VAL A 78 -7.17 8.54 -2.45
N PHE A 79 -7.98 7.63 -1.92
CA PHE A 79 -8.23 7.47 -0.50
C PHE A 79 -7.61 6.16 -0.03
N VAL A 80 -7.76 5.87 1.26
CA VAL A 80 -6.98 4.83 1.95
C VAL A 80 -6.90 3.52 1.15
N ASP A 81 -8.03 2.86 0.98
CA ASP A 81 -8.10 1.57 0.29
C ASP A 81 -8.76 1.71 -1.08
N ASP A 82 -9.17 2.93 -1.46
CA ASP A 82 -10.03 3.19 -2.61
C ASP A 82 -9.40 4.21 -3.57
N ILE A 83 -9.42 3.88 -4.85
CA ILE A 83 -9.11 4.79 -5.94
C ILE A 83 -10.42 5.21 -6.59
N LEU A 84 -10.68 6.51 -6.63
CA LEU A 84 -11.82 7.08 -7.33
C LEU A 84 -11.36 7.65 -8.68
N VAL A 85 -11.91 7.10 -9.76
CA VAL A 85 -11.78 7.66 -11.11
C VAL A 85 -13.12 8.26 -11.51
N PHE A 86 -13.14 9.52 -11.94
CA PHE A 86 -14.37 10.20 -12.33
C PHE A 86 -14.21 10.85 -13.71
N SER A 87 -15.30 10.96 -14.47
CA SER A 87 -15.28 11.47 -15.85
C SER A 87 -16.66 12.02 -16.23
N LYS A 88 -16.74 12.87 -17.25
CA LYS A 88 -18.00 13.52 -17.66
C LYS A 88 -18.80 12.67 -18.64
N SER A 89 -18.12 11.82 -19.42
CA SER A 89 -18.76 10.85 -20.33
C SER A 89 -18.19 9.45 -20.16
N LYS A 90 -18.89 8.45 -20.72
CA LYS A 90 -18.46 7.05 -20.69
C LYS A 90 -17.18 6.84 -21.52
N GLU A 91 -17.11 7.47 -22.68
CA GLU A 91 -15.97 7.39 -23.59
C GLU A 91 -14.71 7.94 -22.92
N GLU A 92 -14.82 9.11 -22.29
CA GLU A 92 -13.73 9.70 -21.50
C GLU A 92 -13.32 8.80 -20.32
N HIS A 93 -14.29 8.15 -19.68
CA HIS A 93 -14.03 7.24 -18.58
C HIS A 93 -13.23 6.00 -18.99
N GLU A 94 -13.50 5.44 -20.17
CA GLU A 94 -12.75 4.31 -20.70
C GLU A 94 -11.26 4.66 -20.91
N ASP A 95 -10.97 5.85 -21.41
CA ASP A 95 -9.60 6.34 -21.61
C ASP A 95 -8.88 6.65 -20.27
N HIS A 96 -9.57 7.27 -19.32
CA HIS A 96 -9.04 7.48 -17.96
C HIS A 96 -8.73 6.17 -17.25
N LEU A 97 -9.65 5.19 -17.30
CA LEU A 97 -9.42 3.87 -16.72
C LEU A 97 -8.24 3.17 -17.37
N ARG A 98 -8.13 3.21 -18.70
CA ARG A 98 -6.99 2.62 -19.42
C ARG A 98 -5.68 3.23 -18.96
N THR A 99 -5.62 4.55 -18.84
CA THR A 99 -4.43 5.28 -18.38
C THR A 99 -4.05 4.86 -16.96
N VAL A 100 -5.01 4.88 -16.02
CA VAL A 100 -4.78 4.49 -14.62
C VAL A 100 -4.29 3.05 -14.50
N LEU A 101 -4.95 2.10 -15.18
CA LEU A 101 -4.60 0.69 -15.13
C LEU A 101 -3.24 0.40 -15.76
N GLN A 102 -2.84 1.17 -16.79
CA GLN A 102 -1.50 1.07 -17.36
C GLN A 102 -0.44 1.58 -16.39
N THR A 103 -0.68 2.71 -15.73
CA THR A 103 0.22 3.26 -14.70
C THR A 103 0.36 2.32 -13.50
N LEU A 104 -0.72 1.66 -13.06
CA LEU A 104 -0.67 0.67 -11.97
C LEU A 104 0.08 -0.62 -12.31
N ARG A 105 0.28 -0.92 -13.60
CA ARG A 105 0.98 -2.13 -14.07
C ARG A 105 2.50 -1.95 -14.17
N GLN A 106 2.99 -0.72 -14.12
CA GLN A 106 4.43 -0.41 -14.13
C GLN A 106 5.06 -0.69 -12.76
#